data_AF-A0A7W0N0R4-F1
#
_entry.id   AF-A0A7W0N0R4-F1
#
_cell.length_a   1.000
_cell.length_b   1.000
_cell.length_c   1.000
_cell.angle_alpha   90.00
_cell.angle_beta   90.00
_cell.angle_gamma   90.00
#
_symmetry.space_group_name_H-M   'P 1'
#
loop_
_entity.id
_entity.type
_entity.pdbx_description
1 polymer ?
#
loop_
_entity_poly.entity_id
_entity_poly.type
_entity_poly.pdbx_seq_one_letter_code
_entity_poly.pdbx_strand_id
1 'polypeptide(L)' 'PYRAASVPGPVEDAYGCGDCFSAGLAYALGRGLEREEALALAARCGAAALARRGAHG' A
#
# COMPACT_ATOMS: atom_id res chain seq x y z
N PRO A 1 12.02 -11.95 -3.00
CA PRO A 1 10.71 -12.10 -3.67
C PRO A 1 9.73 -11.08 -3.08
N TYR A 2 9.05 -10.28 -3.90
CA TYR A 2 8.07 -9.30 -3.42
C TYR A 2 6.82 -10.02 -2.89
N ARG A 3 6.40 -9.71 -1.67
CA ARG A 3 5.21 -10.32 -1.02
C ARG A 3 4.10 -9.29 -0.88
N ALA A 4 2.87 -9.72 -1.15
CA ALA A 4 1.69 -8.96 -0.79
C ALA A 4 1.59 -8.86 0.76
N ALA A 5 1.18 -7.69 1.26
CA ALA A 5 0.86 -7.51 2.66
C ALA A 5 -0.55 -8.05 2.95
N SER A 6 -0.77 -8.53 4.17
CA SER A 6 -2.10 -8.92 4.64
C SER A 6 -3.04 -7.72 4.66
N VAL A 7 -4.26 -7.91 4.18
CA VAL A 7 -5.32 -6.90 4.27
C VAL A 7 -5.79 -6.83 5.73
N PRO A 8 -5.88 -5.63 6.34
CA PRO A 8 -6.18 -5.48 7.77
C PRO A 8 -7.67 -5.74 8.12
N GLY A 9 -8.52 -6.05 7.15
CA GLY A 9 -9.97 -6.23 7.32
C GLY A 9 -10.63 -6.84 6.08
N PRO A 10 -11.98 -6.87 6.03
CA PRO A 10 -12.68 -7.26 4.81
C PRO A 10 -12.31 -6.32 3.66
N VAL A 11 -12.26 -6.86 2.44
CA VAL A 11 -12.04 -6.03 1.24
C VAL A 11 -13.34 -5.27 0.96
N GLU A 12 -13.28 -3.94 1.05
CA GLU A 12 -14.39 -3.04 0.78
C GLU A 12 -14.34 -2.47 -0.64
N ASP A 13 -13.16 -2.04 -1.10
CA ASP A 13 -12.97 -1.40 -2.41
C ASP A 13 -11.51 -1.54 -2.87
N ALA A 14 -11.27 -1.79 -4.16
CA ALA A 14 -9.93 -1.85 -4.74
C ALA A 14 -9.45 -0.50 -5.31
N TYR A 15 -10.33 0.51 -5.38
CA TYR A 15 -10.01 1.81 -5.95
C TYR A 15 -8.86 2.50 -5.22
N GLY A 16 -7.89 3.02 -5.97
CA GLY A 16 -6.73 3.73 -5.43
C GLY A 16 -5.70 2.86 -4.70
N CYS A 17 -5.83 1.52 -4.69
CA CYS A 17 -4.84 0.64 -4.07
C CYS A 17 -3.45 0.76 -4.74
N GLY A 18 -3.40 0.85 -6.07
CA GLY A 18 -2.16 1.04 -6.83
C GLY A 18 -1.51 2.40 -6.59
N ASP A 19 -2.31 3.46 -6.47
CA ASP A 19 -1.83 4.80 -6.16
C ASP A 19 -1.29 4.87 -4.73
N CYS A 20 -1.98 4.24 -3.77
CA CYS A 20 -1.51 4.11 -2.39
C CYS A 20 -0.20 3.32 -2.29
N PHE A 21 -0.05 2.25 -3.07
CA PHE A 21 1.22 1.52 -3.16
C PHE A 21 2.33 2.41 -3.71
N SER A 22 2.09 3.09 -4.84
CA SER A 22 3.07 3.97 -5.48
C SER A 22 3.49 5.13 -4.58
N ALA A 23 2.53 5.75 -3.90
CA ALA A 23 2.79 6.82 -2.93
C ALA A 23 3.62 6.31 -1.73
N GLY A 24 3.27 5.13 -1.19
CA GLY A 24 4.04 4.50 -0.11
C GLY A 24 5.47 4.16 -0.51
N LEU A 25 5.67 3.68 -1.75
CA LEU A 25 6.99 3.37 -2.30
C LEU A 25 7.82 4.64 -2.49
N ALA A 26 7.25 5.67 -3.10
CA ALA A 26 7.92 6.95 -3.32
C ALA A 26 8.34 7.60 -1.99
N TYR A 27 7.45 7.58 -0.99
CA TYR A 27 7.74 8.05 0.35
C TYR A 27 8.90 7.27 0.99
N ALA A 28 8.87 5.93 0.92
CA ALA A 28 9.90 5.11 1.55
C ALA A 28 11.28 5.34 0.95
N LEU A 29 11.36 5.37 -0.38
CA LEU A 29 12.62 5.63 -1.08
C LEU A 29 13.13 7.04 -0.81
N GLY A 30 12.24 8.04 -0.77
CA GLY A 30 12.61 9.42 -0.40
C GLY A 30 13.12 9.56 1.05
N ARG A 31 12.77 8.61 1.92
CA ARG A 31 13.28 8.50 3.30
C ARG A 31 14.59 7.72 3.41
N GLY A 32 15.11 7.17 2.31
CA GLY A 32 16.34 6.39 2.28
C GLY A 32 16.19 4.96 2.81
N LEU A 33 14.97 4.42 2.84
CA LEU A 33 14.75 3.01 3.20
C LEU A 33 15.34 2.09 2.13
N GLU A 34 15.83 0.94 2.57
CA GLU A 34 16.31 -0.10 1.66
C GLU A 34 15.16 -0.67 0.83
N ARG A 35 15.47 -1.19 -0.36
CA ARG A 35 14.47 -1.64 -1.35
C ARG A 35 13.41 -2.56 -0.76
N GLU A 36 13.82 -3.56 0.03
CA GLU A 36 12.89 -4.55 0.61
C GLU A 36 11.95 -3.91 1.63
N GLU A 37 12.45 -2.98 2.44
CA GLU A 37 11.65 -2.25 3.44
C GLU A 37 10.67 -1.28 2.75
N ALA A 38 11.13 -0.64 1.68
CA ALA A 38 10.31 0.25 0.87
C ALA A 38 9.14 -0.50 0.21
N LEU A 39 9.41 -1.69 -0.35
CA LEU A 39 8.38 -2.57 -0.91
C LEU A 39 7.39 -3.07 0.16
N ALA A 40 7.89 -3.40 1.36
CA ALA A 40 7.02 -3.82 2.46
C ALA A 40 6.08 -2.69 2.91
N LEU A 41 6.57 -1.45 2.98
CA LEU A 41 5.74 -0.28 3.29
C LEU A 41 4.69 -0.04 2.19
N ALA A 42 5.11 -0.04 0.94
CA ALA A 42 4.23 0.16 -0.21
C ALA A 42 3.10 -0.90 -0.24
N ALA A 43 3.44 -2.17 -0.02
CA ALA A 43 2.47 -3.26 0.04
C ALA A 43 1.43 -3.05 1.16
N ARG A 44 1.86 -2.57 2.33
CA ARG A 44 0.95 -2.22 3.44
C ARG A 44 0.04 -1.04 3.09
N CYS A 45 0.55 -0.01 2.41
CA CYS A 45 -0.25 1.13 1.98
C CYS A 45 -1.36 0.70 1.00
N GLY A 46 -1.04 -0.15 0.02
CA GLY A 46 -2.03 -0.72 -0.90
C GLY A 46 -3.04 -1.62 -0.19
N ALA A 47 -2.58 -2.50 0.70
CA ALA A 47 -3.47 -3.38 1.47
C ALA A 47 -4.42 -2.63 2.41
N ALA A 48 -3.97 -1.52 3.00
CA ALA A 48 -4.83 -0.65 3.80
C ALA A 48 -5.90 0.07 2.97
N ALA A 49 -5.65 0.30 1.68
CA ALA A 49 -6.64 0.85 0.77
C ALA A 49 -7.78 -0.13 0.46
N LEU A 50 -7.49 -1.43 0.45
CA LEU A 50 -8.51 -2.47 0.24
C LEU A 50 -9.58 -2.50 1.34
N ALA A 51 -9.22 -2.12 2.57
CA ALA A 51 -10.10 -2.22 3.75
C ALA A 51 -10.86 -0.93 4.06
N ARG A 52 -10.95 -0.01 3.09
CA ARG A 52 -11.65 1.28 3.24
C ARG A 52 -12.45 1.56 1.98
N ARG A 53 -13.66 2.10 2.13
CA ARG A 53 -14.39 2.72 1.01
C ARG A 53 -13.50 3.75 0.31
N GLY A 54 -13.44 3.69 -1.02
CA GLY A 54 -12.64 4.57 -1.86
C GLY A 54 -13.06 6.04 -1.76
N ALA A 55 -12.49 6.90 -2.61
CA ALA A 55 -12.64 8.37 -2.56
C ALA A 55 -14.06 8.91 -2.83
N HIS A 56 -15.06 8.03 -2.96
CA HIS A 56 -16.47 8.35 -3.12
C HIS A 56 -17.24 7.82 -1.91
N GLY A 57 -17.03 8.46 -0.76
CA GLY A 57 -17.94 8.39 0.38
C GLY A 57 -19.11 9.34 0.19
#